data_AF-A0A6M0L3A9-F1
#
_entry.id   AF-A0A6M0L3A9-F1
#
_cell.length_a   1.000
_cell.length_b   1.000
_cell.length_c   1.000
_cell.angle_alpha   90.00
_cell.angle_beta   90.00
_cell.angle_gamma   90.00
#
_symmetry.space_group_name_H-M   'P 1'
#
loop_
_entity.id
_entity.type
_entity.pdbx_description
1 polymer ?
#
loop_
_entity_poly.entity_id
_entity_poly.type
_entity_poly.pdbx_seq_one_letter_code
_entity_poly.pdbx_strand_id
1 'polypeptide(L)'
;MGRRKAKNRIDNTETELRPIDFKRDTNNRRTIPDIIISCEDEASSPTYLRQIVSLLIKTKIITQDSFVIAQHKHTNPFGVLTDLKKYEDENKKKYSNFEHKWIVIDRDVEIIKKKAKTEKKQGYKKNGHTKEDFEKAFNNAKSKIKKYHIEVAYINDSFELWYLLHFNYRDTAIIRDEIPKVVIENLKKRNFNKFKNLTEKTMKSEENTKKIYNELESLQKNAIRNAETLLASYGNTHNPEKDNPSTNFHVLVKLLNSLGKDDVLLEIVNKLREIDMMKFSELTINNIMEFHNQQKIKDKFRLKEINFDKTIDLIKVLHLLK
;
A
#
# COMPACT_ATOMS: atom_id res chain seq x y z
N MET A 1 -65.57 26.86 52.33
CA MET A 1 -65.75 26.23 51.00
C MET A 1 -65.93 27.34 49.97
N GLY A 2 -65.21 27.54 48.88
CA GLY A 2 -64.01 26.97 48.28
C GLY A 2 -63.96 27.56 46.86
N ARG A 3 -62.87 28.21 46.43
CA ARG A 3 -62.59 28.46 45.01
C ARG A 3 -61.13 28.89 44.76
N ARG A 4 -60.50 28.12 43.86
CA ARG A 4 -59.21 28.17 43.15
C ARG A 4 -58.48 29.52 43.04
N LYS A 5 -57.16 29.51 43.27
CA LYS A 5 -56.18 30.40 42.61
C LYS A 5 -55.14 29.56 41.87
N ALA A 6 -54.90 29.95 40.61
CA ALA A 6 -54.02 29.29 39.65
C ALA A 6 -52.56 29.28 40.12
N LYS A 7 -51.88 28.15 39.94
CA LYS A 7 -50.44 28.00 40.17
C LYS A 7 -49.72 28.35 38.87
N ASN A 8 -48.81 29.32 38.96
CA ASN A 8 -48.02 29.86 37.86
C ASN A 8 -47.26 28.76 37.11
N ARG A 9 -47.26 28.89 35.78
CA ARG A 9 -46.33 28.22 34.86
C ARG A 9 -44.91 28.56 35.28
N ILE A 10 -44.08 27.54 35.46
CA ILE A 10 -42.63 27.69 35.54
C ILE A 10 -42.15 27.62 34.09
N ASP A 11 -41.66 28.75 33.56
CA ASP A 11 -41.01 28.81 32.25
C ASP A 11 -39.76 27.95 32.27
N ASN A 12 -39.73 26.91 31.44
CA ASN A 12 -38.50 26.27 31.01
C ASN A 12 -37.81 27.21 30.01
N THR A 13 -36.93 28.08 30.49
CA THR A 13 -35.93 28.70 29.61
C THR A 13 -34.76 27.74 29.49
N GLU A 14 -34.83 26.86 28.48
CA GLU A 14 -33.64 26.21 27.94
C GLU A 14 -32.66 27.34 27.55
N THR A 15 -31.53 27.40 28.23
CA THR A 15 -30.47 28.34 27.90
C THR A 15 -29.85 27.87 26.59
N GLU A 16 -30.11 28.60 25.50
CA GLU A 16 -29.50 28.34 24.20
C GLU A 16 -27.98 28.34 24.34
N LEU A 17 -27.35 27.20 24.01
CA LEU A 17 -25.90 27.02 24.02
C LEU A 17 -25.26 28.07 23.09
N ARG A 18 -24.23 28.76 23.57
CA ARG A 18 -23.57 29.82 22.81
C ARG A 18 -22.68 29.19 21.74
N PRO A 19 -22.41 29.88 20.61
CA PRO A 19 -21.50 29.39 19.57
C PRO A 19 -20.10 28.94 20.06
N ILE A 20 -19.68 29.43 21.23
CA ILE A 20 -18.41 29.08 21.86
C ILE A 20 -18.46 27.69 22.53
N ASP A 21 -19.64 27.23 22.95
CA ASP A 21 -19.87 25.91 23.51
C ASP A 21 -19.86 24.82 22.40
N PHE A 22 -19.96 25.24 21.13
CA PHE A 22 -19.77 24.39 19.94
C PHE A 22 -18.33 24.36 19.42
N LYS A 23 -17.39 25.12 20.03
CA LYS A 23 -15.97 24.96 19.69
C LYS A 23 -15.48 23.64 20.24
N ARG A 24 -15.17 22.70 19.33
CA ARG A 24 -14.54 21.43 19.68
C ARG A 24 -13.27 21.65 20.50
N ASP A 25 -13.29 21.24 21.75
CA ASP A 25 -12.09 21.05 22.55
C ASP A 25 -11.31 19.85 21.97
N THR A 26 -10.22 20.18 21.29
CA THR A 26 -9.21 19.27 20.72
C THR A 26 -9.70 18.31 19.63
N ASN A 27 -9.04 18.37 18.47
CA ASN A 27 -9.33 17.51 17.33
C ASN A 27 -8.76 16.09 17.59
N ASN A 28 -9.40 15.33 18.47
CA ASN A 28 -8.97 13.99 18.89
C ASN A 28 -9.34 12.86 17.90
N ARG A 29 -9.86 13.19 16.71
CA ARG A 29 -10.02 12.20 15.64
C ARG A 29 -8.66 11.95 15.01
N ARG A 30 -8.13 10.75 15.25
CA ARG A 30 -7.04 10.17 14.46
C ARG A 30 -7.35 10.39 12.98
N THR A 31 -6.46 11.07 12.26
CA THR A 31 -6.63 11.32 10.82
C THR A 31 -6.53 9.99 10.10
N ILE A 32 -7.57 9.63 9.34
CA ILE A 32 -7.54 8.44 8.48
C ILE A 32 -6.37 8.63 7.52
N PRO A 33 -5.43 7.65 7.43
CA PRO A 33 -4.28 7.78 6.55
C PRO A 33 -4.71 8.06 5.12
N ASP A 34 -4.16 9.13 4.54
CA ASP A 34 -4.58 9.65 3.24
C ASP A 34 -3.43 9.49 2.23
N ILE A 35 -3.64 8.63 1.24
CA ILE A 35 -2.59 8.11 0.37
C ILE A 35 -2.99 8.33 -1.09
N ILE A 36 -2.07 8.91 -1.86
CA ILE A 36 -2.16 8.95 -3.32
C ILE A 36 -0.96 8.26 -3.95
N ILE A 37 -1.23 7.39 -4.92
CA ILE A 37 -0.20 6.63 -5.64
C ILE A 37 -0.45 6.77 -7.14
N SER A 38 0.57 7.06 -7.93
CA SER A 38 0.52 6.91 -9.38
C SER A 38 1.45 5.79 -9.81
N CYS A 39 0.93 4.80 -10.52
CA CYS A 39 1.74 3.69 -11.04
C CYS A 39 2.01 3.94 -12.51
N GLU A 40 3.22 3.63 -12.99
CA GLU A 40 3.55 3.73 -14.42
C GLU A 40 2.71 2.75 -15.26
N ASP A 41 2.52 1.52 -14.78
CA ASP A 41 1.64 0.55 -15.42
C ASP A 41 0.18 0.74 -15.01
N GLU A 42 -0.72 0.53 -15.96
CA GLU A 42 -2.14 0.84 -15.77
C GLU A 42 -2.93 -0.26 -15.05
N ALA A 43 -2.42 -1.49 -14.99
CA ALA A 43 -3.20 -2.65 -14.58
C ALA A 43 -2.61 -3.40 -13.38
N SER A 44 -1.40 -3.94 -13.48
CA SER A 44 -0.83 -4.87 -12.51
C SER A 44 -0.49 -4.22 -11.16
N SER A 45 0.33 -3.17 -11.11
CA SER A 45 0.68 -2.51 -9.84
C SER A 45 -0.54 -1.85 -9.19
N PRO A 46 -1.39 -1.09 -9.91
CA PRO A 46 -2.63 -0.55 -9.35
C PRO A 46 -3.52 -1.62 -8.72
N THR A 47 -3.72 -2.74 -9.42
CA THR A 47 -4.58 -3.82 -8.94
C THR A 47 -3.98 -4.48 -7.70
N TYR A 48 -2.68 -4.79 -7.72
CA TYR A 48 -2.00 -5.39 -6.57
C TYR A 48 -2.10 -4.50 -5.32
N LEU A 49 -1.81 -3.21 -5.45
CA LEU A 49 -1.90 -2.26 -4.34
C LEU A 49 -3.33 -2.11 -3.80
N ARG A 50 -4.34 -2.08 -4.69
CA ARG A 50 -5.75 -2.10 -4.28
C ARG A 50 -6.11 -3.35 -3.49
N GLN A 51 -5.54 -4.51 -3.83
CA GLN A 51 -5.81 -5.74 -3.08
C GLN A 51 -5.28 -5.66 -1.64
N ILE A 52 -4.09 -5.09 -1.41
CA ILE A 52 -3.51 -4.92 -0.07
C ILE A 52 -4.48 -4.18 0.87
N VAL A 53 -5.07 -3.09 0.40
CA VAL A 53 -5.95 -2.24 1.22
C VAL A 53 -7.43 -2.63 1.13
N SER A 54 -7.78 -3.61 0.30
CA SER A 54 -9.18 -3.97 0.02
C SER A 54 -9.94 -4.37 1.28
N LEU A 55 -9.30 -5.14 2.17
CA LEU A 55 -9.88 -5.51 3.46
C LEU A 55 -10.06 -4.30 4.37
N LEU A 56 -9.08 -3.39 4.43
CA LEU A 56 -9.15 -2.18 5.25
C LEU A 56 -10.31 -1.26 4.83
N ILE A 57 -10.55 -1.14 3.52
CA ILE A 57 -11.70 -0.41 2.98
C ILE A 57 -13.01 -1.15 3.33
N LYS A 58 -13.05 -2.47 3.10
CA LYS A 58 -14.24 -3.30 3.37
C LYS A 58 -14.64 -3.28 4.85
N THR A 59 -13.66 -3.24 5.75
CA THR A 59 -13.86 -3.15 7.20
C THR A 59 -13.97 -1.71 7.70
N LYS A 60 -14.00 -0.71 6.80
CA LYS A 60 -14.15 0.72 7.10
C LYS A 60 -13.06 1.30 8.01
N ILE A 61 -11.87 0.69 8.01
CA ILE A 61 -10.71 1.21 8.73
C ILE A 61 -10.13 2.42 7.99
N ILE A 62 -10.11 2.35 6.67
CA ILE A 62 -9.82 3.49 5.80
C ILE A 62 -11.01 3.75 4.88
N THR A 63 -11.15 4.98 4.37
CA THR A 63 -12.20 5.29 3.39
C THR A 63 -11.68 5.03 1.97
N GLN A 64 -12.60 4.85 1.02
CA GLN A 64 -12.22 4.72 -0.38
C GLN A 64 -11.49 5.98 -0.87
N ASP A 65 -11.90 7.16 -0.40
CA ASP A 65 -11.31 8.44 -0.78
C ASP A 65 -9.97 8.74 -0.11
N SER A 66 -9.58 7.94 0.90
CA SER A 66 -8.29 8.04 1.58
C SER A 66 -7.21 7.16 0.93
N PHE A 67 -7.56 6.37 -0.08
CA PHE A 67 -6.62 5.61 -0.90
C PHE A 67 -6.91 5.82 -2.39
N VAL A 68 -6.10 6.67 -3.03
CA VAL A 68 -6.29 7.06 -4.42
C VAL A 68 -5.17 6.47 -5.28
N ILE A 69 -5.55 5.76 -6.34
CA ILE A 69 -4.65 5.51 -7.47
C ILE A 69 -4.92 6.60 -8.52
N ALA A 70 -3.97 7.52 -8.68
CA ALA A 70 -4.05 8.63 -9.60
C ALA A 70 -3.91 8.15 -11.05
N GLN A 71 -4.87 8.56 -11.89
CA GLN A 71 -4.79 8.36 -13.34
C GLN A 71 -3.71 9.26 -13.93
N HIS A 72 -3.07 8.77 -14.99
CA HIS A 72 -2.03 9.47 -15.74
C HIS A 72 -2.29 9.29 -17.24
N LYS A 73 -1.72 10.17 -18.06
CA LYS A 73 -1.79 10.12 -19.52
C LYS A 73 -0.48 9.63 -20.13
N HIS A 74 0.62 9.93 -19.46
CA HIS A 74 1.95 9.54 -19.91
C HIS A 74 2.28 8.14 -19.41
N THR A 75 3.02 7.37 -20.20
CA THR A 75 3.43 6.00 -19.84
C THR A 75 4.87 5.92 -19.35
N ASN A 76 5.63 7.01 -19.37
CA ASN A 76 7.01 7.07 -18.91
C ASN A 76 7.13 7.61 -17.48
N PRO A 77 8.10 7.15 -16.66
CA PRO A 77 8.27 7.54 -15.26
C PRO A 77 8.15 9.05 -14.98
N PHE A 78 8.83 9.90 -15.76
CA PHE A 78 8.80 11.35 -15.50
C PHE A 78 7.47 11.99 -15.91
N GLY A 79 6.84 11.48 -16.96
CA GLY A 79 5.51 11.89 -17.39
C GLY A 79 4.45 11.55 -16.34
N VAL A 80 4.50 10.33 -15.80
CA VAL A 80 3.63 9.86 -14.71
C VAL A 80 3.77 10.74 -13.47
N LEU A 81 5.00 11.06 -13.06
CA LEU A 81 5.26 12.02 -11.97
C LEU A 81 4.68 13.41 -12.27
N THR A 82 4.80 13.88 -13.51
CA THR A 82 4.28 15.18 -13.93
C THR A 82 2.76 15.22 -13.86
N ASP A 83 2.09 14.14 -14.24
CA ASP A 83 0.64 14.01 -14.14
C ASP A 83 0.19 13.95 -12.68
N LEU A 84 0.88 13.19 -11.82
CA LEU A 84 0.60 13.16 -10.38
C LEU A 84 0.71 14.56 -9.75
N LYS A 85 1.73 15.35 -10.11
CA LYS A 85 1.89 16.73 -9.61
C LYS A 85 0.77 17.69 -10.05
N LYS A 86 0.03 17.34 -11.11
CA LYS A 86 -1.13 18.09 -11.60
C LYS A 86 -2.46 17.55 -11.07
N TYR A 87 -2.44 16.46 -10.30
CA TYR A 87 -3.65 15.86 -9.76
C TYR A 87 -4.44 16.87 -8.91
N GLU A 88 -5.72 16.96 -9.22
CA GLU A 88 -6.76 17.66 -8.49
C GLU A 88 -8.06 16.85 -8.66
N ASP A 89 -8.73 16.52 -7.56
CA ASP A 89 -10.03 15.82 -7.60
C ASP A 89 -11.21 16.78 -7.77
N GLU A 90 -12.43 16.25 -7.85
CA GLU A 90 -13.67 17.02 -7.97
C GLU A 90 -13.91 18.01 -6.81
N ASN A 91 -13.30 17.74 -5.65
CA ASN A 91 -13.37 18.56 -4.44
C ASN A 91 -12.19 19.55 -4.34
N LYS A 92 -11.41 19.72 -5.42
CA LYS A 92 -10.19 20.55 -5.50
C LYS A 92 -9.06 20.11 -4.56
N LYS A 93 -9.10 18.85 -4.08
CA LYS A 93 -8.00 18.26 -3.31
C LYS A 93 -6.86 17.93 -4.27
N LYS A 94 -5.70 18.54 -4.03
CA LYS A 94 -4.48 18.34 -4.83
C LYS A 94 -3.64 17.21 -4.26
N TYR A 95 -2.72 16.66 -5.07
CA TYR A 95 -1.77 15.64 -4.59
C TYR A 95 -1.03 16.08 -3.31
N SER A 96 -0.69 17.37 -3.22
CA SER A 96 0.02 17.94 -2.07
C SER A 96 -0.78 17.93 -0.75
N ASN A 97 -2.09 17.71 -0.81
CA ASN A 97 -2.94 17.62 0.37
C ASN A 97 -2.91 16.23 1.03
N PHE A 98 -2.51 15.19 0.30
CA PHE A 98 -2.40 13.84 0.84
C PHE A 98 -1.24 13.73 1.83
N GLU A 99 -1.35 12.83 2.79
CA GLU A 99 -0.27 12.57 3.75
C GLU A 99 0.88 11.84 3.07
N HIS A 100 0.57 10.68 2.46
CA HIS A 100 1.51 9.86 1.74
C HIS A 100 1.31 10.02 0.23
N LYS A 101 2.40 10.25 -0.49
CA LYS A 101 2.41 10.49 -1.94
C LYS A 101 3.48 9.61 -2.54
N TRP A 102 3.10 8.73 -3.45
CA TRP A 102 4.01 7.76 -4.05
C TRP A 102 3.89 7.75 -5.57
N ILE A 103 5.02 7.52 -6.23
CA ILE A 103 5.03 6.97 -7.59
C ILE A 103 5.57 5.54 -7.54
N VAL A 104 5.01 4.67 -8.38
CA VAL A 104 5.51 3.31 -8.63
C VAL A 104 5.99 3.26 -10.07
N ILE A 105 7.27 2.99 -10.27
CA ILE A 105 7.91 2.97 -11.58
C ILE A 105 8.69 1.67 -11.75
N ASP A 106 8.72 1.12 -12.95
CA ASP A 106 9.65 0.06 -13.31
C ASP A 106 10.73 0.58 -14.25
N ARG A 107 11.88 -0.07 -14.24
CA ARG A 107 12.95 0.26 -15.20
C ARG A 107 12.72 -0.58 -16.45
N ASP A 108 11.91 -0.07 -17.36
CA ASP A 108 11.79 -0.64 -18.70
C ASP A 108 13.05 -0.30 -19.52
N VAL A 109 14.02 -1.22 -19.55
CA VAL A 109 15.25 -1.06 -20.35
C VAL A 109 14.89 -0.86 -21.81
N GLU A 110 15.39 0.21 -22.42
CA GLU A 110 15.24 0.41 -23.86
C GLU A 110 15.93 -0.71 -24.66
N ILE A 111 15.14 -1.68 -25.16
CA ILE A 111 15.66 -2.73 -26.04
C ILE A 111 15.51 -2.27 -27.48
N ILE A 112 16.62 -1.98 -28.14
CA ILE A 112 16.66 -1.75 -29.59
C ILE A 112 16.50 -3.10 -30.30
N LYS A 113 15.27 -3.50 -30.61
CA LYS A 113 15.03 -4.69 -31.46
C LYS A 113 15.28 -4.32 -32.93
N LYS A 114 16.29 -4.95 -33.56
CA LYS A 114 16.46 -4.91 -35.02
C LYS A 114 15.25 -5.58 -35.66
N LYS A 115 14.47 -4.86 -36.48
CA LYS A 115 13.43 -5.49 -37.29
C LYS A 115 14.11 -6.43 -38.31
N ALA A 116 13.59 -7.66 -38.43
CA ALA A 116 13.97 -8.56 -39.52
C ALA A 116 13.67 -7.90 -40.87
N LYS A 117 14.61 -8.04 -41.81
CA LYS A 117 14.52 -7.50 -43.17
C LYS A 117 13.35 -8.15 -43.92
N THR A 118 12.23 -7.46 -44.00
CA THR A 118 11.30 -7.56 -45.15
C THR A 118 11.13 -6.15 -45.68
N GLU A 119 11.18 -6.05 -47.00
CA GLU A 119 11.65 -4.87 -47.73
C GLU A 119 10.86 -3.58 -47.44
N LYS A 120 11.61 -2.47 -47.46
CA LYS A 120 11.21 -1.05 -47.37
C LYS A 120 10.96 -0.49 -45.95
N LYS A 121 11.93 0.32 -45.52
CA LYS A 121 12.09 1.13 -44.29
C LYS A 121 12.66 0.40 -43.05
N GLN A 122 13.96 0.56 -42.86
CA GLN A 122 14.73 0.26 -41.65
C GLN A 122 14.22 1.10 -40.47
N GLY A 123 13.18 0.65 -39.77
CA GLY A 123 12.68 1.30 -38.55
C GLY A 123 13.04 0.49 -37.31
N TYR A 124 13.89 1.03 -36.43
CA TYR A 124 14.12 0.47 -35.10
C TYR A 124 12.85 0.62 -34.25
N LYS A 125 12.37 -0.45 -33.61
CA LYS A 125 11.28 -0.35 -32.62
C LYS A 125 11.91 -0.08 -31.26
N LYS A 126 11.83 1.16 -30.79
CA LYS A 126 12.18 1.57 -29.43
C LYS A 126 11.07 1.11 -28.50
N ASN A 127 11.32 0.07 -27.71
CA ASN A 127 10.47 -0.34 -26.59
C ASN A 127 11.23 -0.02 -25.30
N GLY A 128 10.61 0.67 -24.35
CA GLY A 128 11.17 1.02 -23.04
C GLY A 128 11.40 2.53 -22.82
N HIS A 129 11.86 2.87 -21.62
CA HIS A 129 12.09 4.26 -21.18
C HIS A 129 13.58 4.56 -21.11
N THR A 130 13.94 5.82 -21.39
CA THR A 130 15.35 6.20 -21.31
C THR A 130 15.78 6.21 -19.85
N LYS A 131 17.05 5.86 -19.62
CA LYS A 131 17.73 6.06 -18.34
C LYS A 131 17.46 7.45 -17.76
N GLU A 132 17.57 8.47 -18.61
CA GLU A 132 17.38 9.87 -18.22
C GLU A 132 15.96 10.15 -17.71
N ASP A 133 14.94 9.48 -18.27
CA ASP A 133 13.56 9.65 -17.83
C ASP A 133 13.33 9.08 -16.41
N PHE A 134 13.86 7.90 -16.16
CA PHE A 134 13.83 7.27 -14.83
C PHE A 134 14.57 8.14 -13.79
N GLU A 135 15.79 8.60 -14.09
CA GLU A 135 16.56 9.47 -13.20
C GLU A 135 15.85 10.81 -12.96
N LYS A 136 15.22 11.39 -13.99
CA LYS A 136 14.41 12.61 -13.85
C LYS A 136 13.23 12.36 -12.91
N ALA A 137 12.48 11.27 -13.06
CA ALA A 137 11.40 10.92 -12.15
C ALA A 137 11.91 10.79 -10.71
N PHE A 138 12.97 10.00 -10.51
CA PHE A 138 13.54 9.74 -9.19
C PHE A 138 14.01 11.01 -8.48
N ASN A 139 14.73 11.88 -9.18
CA ASN A 139 15.28 13.11 -8.62
C ASN A 139 14.22 14.21 -8.42
N ASN A 140 13.25 14.32 -9.34
CA ASN A 140 12.22 15.37 -9.26
C ASN A 140 11.04 15.01 -8.32
N ALA A 141 10.91 13.75 -7.91
CA ALA A 141 9.90 13.35 -6.91
C ALA A 141 10.27 13.88 -5.51
N LYS A 142 11.57 13.95 -5.21
CA LYS A 142 12.08 14.41 -3.91
C LYS A 142 11.98 15.93 -3.80
N SER A 143 11.37 16.40 -2.72
CA SER A 143 11.30 17.82 -2.37
C SER A 143 11.77 18.04 -0.93
N LYS A 144 12.43 19.18 -0.69
CA LYS A 144 12.73 19.66 0.67
C LYS A 144 11.48 20.10 1.42
N ILE A 145 10.42 20.46 0.69
CA ILE A 145 9.14 20.88 1.25
C ILE A 145 8.25 19.65 1.39
N LYS A 146 7.98 19.22 2.63
CA LYS A 146 7.24 17.98 2.94
C LYS A 146 5.94 17.79 2.15
N LYS A 147 5.12 18.84 1.99
CA LYS A 147 3.85 18.76 1.25
C LYS A 147 4.01 18.47 -0.26
N TYR A 148 5.18 18.72 -0.82
CA TYR A 148 5.50 18.43 -2.22
C TYR A 148 6.44 17.23 -2.39
N HIS A 149 6.80 16.58 -1.29
CA HIS A 149 7.65 15.41 -1.31
C HIS A 149 6.84 14.19 -1.78
N ILE A 150 7.34 13.50 -2.80
CA ILE A 150 6.77 12.28 -3.33
C ILE A 150 7.82 11.19 -3.19
N GLU A 151 7.45 10.10 -2.54
CA GLU A 151 8.28 8.91 -2.40
C GLU A 151 8.27 8.10 -3.69
N VAL A 152 9.36 7.41 -3.97
CA VAL A 152 9.53 6.60 -5.20
C VAL A 152 9.67 5.15 -4.81
N ALA A 153 8.71 4.32 -5.24
CA ALA A 153 8.83 2.88 -5.23
C ALA A 153 9.25 2.40 -6.63
N TYR A 154 10.37 1.71 -6.74
CA TYR A 154 10.88 1.19 -8.01
C TYR A 154 11.05 -0.33 -7.98
N ILE A 155 10.93 -0.95 -9.16
CA ILE A 155 11.18 -2.38 -9.38
C ILE A 155 11.97 -2.56 -10.68
N ASN A 156 13.12 -3.26 -10.62
CA ASN A 156 13.97 -3.50 -11.78
C ASN A 156 14.16 -4.99 -12.07
N ASP A 157 13.99 -5.47 -13.30
CA ASP A 157 13.65 -4.73 -14.54
C ASP A 157 12.14 -4.72 -14.87
N SER A 158 11.28 -5.30 -14.03
CA SER A 158 9.83 -5.20 -14.18
C SER A 158 9.10 -5.48 -12.88
N PHE A 159 7.83 -5.07 -12.81
CA PHE A 159 6.96 -5.35 -11.66
C PHE A 159 6.90 -6.85 -11.28
N GLU A 160 7.00 -7.77 -12.24
CA GLU A 160 6.97 -9.21 -11.98
C GLU A 160 8.10 -9.70 -11.07
N LEU A 161 9.20 -8.95 -10.93
CA LEU A 161 10.22 -9.28 -9.92
C LEU A 161 9.60 -9.31 -8.53
N TRP A 162 8.67 -8.41 -8.21
CA TRP A 162 7.97 -8.41 -6.93
C TRP A 162 7.25 -9.74 -6.68
N TYR A 163 6.60 -10.31 -7.70
CA TYR A 163 6.00 -11.64 -7.59
C TYR A 163 7.03 -12.75 -7.39
N LEU A 164 8.14 -12.70 -8.12
CA LEU A 164 9.22 -13.68 -7.98
C LEU A 164 9.76 -13.73 -6.55
N LEU A 165 9.92 -12.55 -5.92
CA LEU A 165 10.42 -12.44 -4.55
C LEU A 165 9.50 -13.09 -3.50
N HIS A 166 8.23 -13.36 -3.79
CA HIS A 166 7.37 -14.13 -2.88
C HIS A 166 7.80 -15.60 -2.77
N PHE A 167 8.38 -16.16 -3.84
CA PHE A 167 8.79 -17.55 -3.90
C PHE A 167 10.21 -17.75 -3.39
N ASN A 168 11.14 -16.91 -3.84
CA ASN A 168 12.55 -17.07 -3.52
C ASN A 168 13.32 -15.74 -3.56
N TYR A 169 14.42 -15.70 -2.80
CA TYR A 169 15.42 -14.65 -2.93
C TYR A 169 16.10 -14.75 -4.31
N ARG A 170 16.42 -13.60 -4.90
CA ARG A 170 17.05 -13.49 -6.22
C ARG A 170 18.00 -12.29 -6.21
N ASP A 171 19.29 -12.56 -6.25
CA ASP A 171 20.40 -11.59 -6.29
C ASP A 171 21.22 -11.67 -7.59
N THR A 172 21.08 -12.76 -8.35
CA THR A 172 21.66 -12.88 -9.69
C THR A 172 20.78 -12.16 -10.72
N ALA A 173 21.43 -11.43 -11.64
CA ALA A 173 20.77 -10.75 -12.76
C ALA A 173 19.79 -11.68 -13.49
N ILE A 174 18.67 -11.11 -13.93
CA ILE A 174 17.64 -11.81 -14.70
C ILE A 174 17.17 -10.92 -15.84
N ILE A 175 16.99 -11.53 -17.02
CA ILE A 175 16.49 -10.82 -18.19
C ILE A 175 15.00 -10.59 -17.99
N ARG A 176 14.51 -9.38 -18.30
CA ARG A 176 13.11 -8.97 -18.12
C ARG A 176 12.10 -10.00 -18.64
N ASP A 177 12.28 -10.47 -19.88
CA ASP A 177 11.38 -11.45 -20.53
C ASP A 177 11.40 -12.84 -19.86
N GLU A 178 12.39 -13.14 -19.01
CA GLU A 178 12.46 -14.40 -18.24
C GLU A 178 11.72 -14.33 -16.90
N ILE A 179 11.56 -13.13 -16.31
CA ILE A 179 10.92 -12.98 -15.00
C ILE A 179 9.48 -13.52 -15.01
N PRO A 180 8.60 -13.14 -15.96
CA PRO A 180 7.23 -13.65 -16.00
C PRO A 180 7.17 -15.17 -16.16
N LYS A 181 8.10 -15.78 -16.92
CA LYS A 181 8.14 -17.23 -17.13
C LYS A 181 8.37 -17.97 -15.82
N VAL A 182 9.40 -17.57 -15.08
CA VAL A 182 9.74 -18.18 -13.78
C VAL A 182 8.59 -17.99 -12.78
N VAL A 183 7.95 -16.81 -12.76
CA VAL A 183 6.78 -16.57 -11.90
C VAL A 183 5.62 -17.49 -12.26
N ILE A 184 5.29 -17.61 -13.55
CA ILE A 184 4.20 -18.48 -14.03
C ILE A 184 4.48 -19.95 -13.69
N GLU A 185 5.71 -20.41 -13.84
CA GLU A 185 6.10 -21.76 -13.45
C GLU A 185 5.89 -22.01 -11.95
N ASN A 186 6.32 -21.07 -11.09
CA ASN A 186 6.13 -21.17 -9.64
C ASN A 186 4.65 -21.14 -9.26
N LEU A 187 3.84 -20.30 -9.91
CA LEU A 187 2.38 -20.26 -9.71
C LEU A 187 1.72 -21.59 -10.13
N LYS A 188 2.11 -22.17 -11.27
CA LYS A 188 1.59 -23.45 -11.75
C LYS A 188 2.02 -24.62 -10.87
N LYS A 189 3.25 -24.62 -10.36
CA LYS A 189 3.73 -25.63 -9.39
C LYS A 189 2.93 -25.58 -8.09
N ARG A 190 2.56 -24.37 -7.64
CA ARG A 190 1.77 -24.18 -6.42
C ARG A 190 0.29 -24.51 -6.62
N ASN A 191 -0.30 -24.09 -7.73
CA ASN A 191 -1.72 -24.32 -8.03
C ASN A 191 -1.96 -24.44 -9.55
N PHE A 192 -1.75 -25.64 -10.07
CA PHE A 192 -1.84 -25.92 -11.50
C PHE A 192 -3.21 -25.56 -12.08
N ASN A 193 -4.29 -25.99 -11.43
CA ASN A 193 -5.65 -25.80 -11.96
C ASN A 193 -6.02 -24.32 -12.11
N LYS A 194 -5.63 -23.48 -11.13
CA LYS A 194 -5.91 -22.04 -11.12
C LYS A 194 -5.12 -21.28 -12.18
N PHE A 195 -3.88 -21.71 -12.45
CA PHE A 195 -2.95 -20.99 -13.33
C PHE A 195 -2.60 -21.72 -14.64
N LYS A 196 -3.29 -22.81 -14.99
CA LYS A 196 -3.02 -23.61 -16.20
C LYS A 196 -2.97 -22.76 -17.48
N ASN A 197 -3.90 -21.81 -17.59
CA ASN A 197 -4.07 -20.92 -18.75
C ASN A 197 -3.34 -19.58 -18.58
N LEU A 198 -2.57 -19.39 -17.50
CA LEU A 198 -1.79 -18.18 -17.30
C LEU A 198 -0.62 -18.15 -18.30
N THR A 199 -0.45 -17.00 -18.94
CA THR A 199 0.61 -16.72 -19.92
C THR A 199 1.21 -15.35 -19.63
N GLU A 200 2.40 -15.08 -20.15
CA GLU A 200 3.08 -13.78 -20.00
C GLU A 200 2.20 -12.61 -20.46
N LYS A 201 1.41 -12.80 -21.54
CA LYS A 201 0.50 -11.80 -22.08
C LYS A 201 -0.70 -11.52 -21.18
N THR A 202 -1.23 -12.55 -20.54
CA THR A 202 -2.46 -12.45 -19.73
C THR A 202 -2.17 -12.13 -18.27
N MET A 203 -0.93 -12.31 -17.80
CA MET A 203 -0.51 -12.09 -16.42
C MET A 203 -0.78 -10.68 -15.90
N LYS A 204 -0.62 -9.67 -16.76
CA LYS A 204 -0.82 -8.25 -16.42
C LYS A 204 -2.30 -7.81 -16.37
N SER A 205 -3.25 -8.70 -16.70
CA SER A 205 -4.67 -8.33 -16.59
C SER A 205 -5.08 -8.13 -15.14
N GLU A 206 -6.06 -7.27 -14.90
CA GLU A 206 -6.62 -7.04 -13.56
C GLU A 206 -7.11 -8.36 -12.93
N GLU A 207 -7.84 -9.18 -13.69
CA GLU A 207 -8.37 -10.46 -13.21
C GLU A 207 -7.25 -11.41 -12.76
N ASN A 208 -6.20 -11.57 -13.57
CA ASN A 208 -5.09 -12.46 -13.22
C ASN A 208 -4.24 -11.87 -12.10
N THR A 209 -4.08 -10.55 -12.05
CA THR A 209 -3.39 -9.88 -10.94
C THR A 209 -4.09 -10.15 -9.61
N LYS A 210 -5.43 -10.09 -9.55
CA LYS A 210 -6.21 -10.48 -8.35
C LYS A 210 -5.98 -11.94 -7.98
N LYS A 211 -6.01 -12.85 -8.97
CA LYS A 211 -5.75 -14.29 -8.74
C LYS A 211 -4.35 -14.55 -8.19
N ILE A 212 -3.35 -13.85 -8.73
CA ILE A 212 -1.95 -13.91 -8.32
C ILE A 212 -1.80 -13.35 -6.91
N TYR A 213 -2.32 -12.15 -6.62
CA TYR A 213 -2.30 -11.57 -5.28
C TYR A 213 -2.86 -12.55 -4.24
N ASN A 214 -4.05 -13.11 -4.48
CA ASN A 214 -4.67 -14.05 -3.56
C ASN A 214 -3.83 -15.32 -3.33
N GLU A 215 -3.05 -15.75 -4.31
CA GLU A 215 -2.14 -16.89 -4.17
C GLU A 215 -0.89 -16.51 -3.34
N LEU A 216 -0.41 -15.28 -3.52
CA LEU A 216 0.84 -14.79 -2.97
C LEU A 216 0.70 -14.12 -1.59
N GLU A 217 -0.51 -13.75 -1.16
CA GLU A 217 -0.75 -13.01 0.08
C GLU A 217 -0.06 -13.66 1.30
N SER A 218 -0.23 -14.98 1.46
CA SER A 218 0.42 -15.75 2.54
C SER A 218 1.96 -15.74 2.51
N LEU A 219 2.54 -15.43 1.35
CA LEU A 219 3.98 -15.37 1.11
C LEU A 219 4.53 -13.94 1.10
N GLN A 220 3.69 -12.92 1.32
CA GLN A 220 4.13 -11.52 1.21
C GLN A 220 5.27 -11.19 2.19
N LYS A 221 5.31 -11.84 3.36
CA LYS A 221 6.44 -11.74 4.30
C LYS A 221 7.77 -12.22 3.72
N ASN A 222 7.74 -13.23 2.86
CA ASN A 222 8.93 -13.69 2.15
C ASN A 222 9.39 -12.64 1.14
N ALA A 223 8.45 -12.06 0.37
CA ALA A 223 8.76 -11.01 -0.60
C ALA A 223 9.39 -9.79 0.06
N ILE A 224 8.83 -9.34 1.18
CA ILE A 224 9.37 -8.26 2.00
C ILE A 224 10.80 -8.59 2.44
N ARG A 225 11.02 -9.73 3.09
CA ARG A 225 12.35 -10.14 3.58
C ARG A 225 13.37 -10.24 2.44
N ASN A 226 12.97 -10.84 1.32
CA ASN A 226 13.83 -11.05 0.17
C ASN A 226 14.20 -9.71 -0.48
N ALA A 227 13.24 -8.78 -0.60
CA ALA A 227 13.48 -7.43 -1.12
C ALA A 227 14.37 -6.58 -0.20
N GLU A 228 14.19 -6.68 1.12
CA GLU A 228 15.08 -6.01 2.09
C GLU A 228 16.51 -6.53 2.00
N THR A 229 16.66 -7.85 1.93
CA THR A 229 17.97 -8.50 1.78
C THR A 229 18.62 -8.10 0.46
N LEU A 230 17.84 -8.02 -0.62
CA LEU A 230 18.31 -7.62 -1.94
C LEU A 230 18.76 -6.16 -1.97
N LEU A 231 17.98 -5.25 -1.38
CA LEU A 231 18.34 -3.85 -1.33
C LEU A 231 19.59 -3.62 -0.46
N ALA A 232 19.70 -4.34 0.65
CA ALA A 232 20.84 -4.23 1.56
C ALA A 232 22.15 -4.75 0.94
N SER A 233 22.11 -5.74 0.05
CA SER A 233 23.31 -6.34 -0.55
C SER A 233 24.10 -5.36 -1.44
N TYR A 234 23.43 -4.33 -1.97
CA TYR A 234 24.08 -3.28 -2.76
C TYR A 234 24.90 -2.27 -1.94
N GLY A 235 24.68 -2.20 -0.62
CA GLY A 235 25.42 -1.34 0.29
C GLY A 235 25.49 0.13 -0.16
N ASN A 236 26.67 0.74 0.01
CA ASN A 236 26.90 2.16 -0.34
C ASN A 236 26.99 2.41 -1.86
N THR A 237 27.08 1.35 -2.68
CA THR A 237 27.17 1.44 -4.14
C THR A 237 25.82 1.35 -4.83
N HIS A 238 24.73 1.29 -4.06
CA HIS A 238 23.38 1.16 -4.57
C HIS A 238 23.04 2.22 -5.62
N ASN A 239 22.61 1.76 -6.79
CA ASN A 239 22.18 2.59 -7.89
C ASN A 239 20.90 2.02 -8.50
N PRO A 240 19.72 2.55 -8.10
CA PRO A 240 18.42 2.12 -8.64
C PRO A 240 18.29 2.14 -10.16
N GLU A 241 19.14 2.85 -10.90
CA GLU A 241 19.09 2.84 -12.36
C GLU A 241 19.84 1.66 -12.99
N LYS A 242 20.90 1.19 -12.33
CA LYS A 242 21.82 0.17 -12.87
C LYS A 242 21.64 -1.20 -12.25
N ASP A 243 21.18 -1.24 -11.00
CA ASP A 243 21.09 -2.46 -10.22
C ASP A 243 20.00 -3.38 -10.80
N ASN A 244 20.38 -4.62 -11.10
CA ASN A 244 19.48 -5.69 -11.56
C ASN A 244 19.87 -7.03 -10.89
N PRO A 245 18.95 -7.68 -10.17
CA PRO A 245 17.60 -7.20 -9.80
C PRO A 245 17.65 -6.20 -8.64
N SER A 246 16.75 -5.22 -8.60
CA SER A 246 16.69 -4.29 -7.47
C SER A 246 15.29 -3.73 -7.24
N THR A 247 14.92 -3.52 -5.98
CA THR A 247 13.62 -2.94 -5.65
C THR A 247 13.56 -2.40 -4.22
N ASN A 248 12.88 -1.27 -4.04
CA ASN A 248 12.44 -0.77 -2.74
C ASN A 248 10.92 -0.84 -2.55
N PHE A 249 10.19 -1.54 -3.43
CA PHE A 249 8.72 -1.61 -3.40
C PHE A 249 8.16 -2.19 -2.09
N HIS A 250 8.94 -3.02 -1.40
CA HIS A 250 8.61 -3.51 -0.05
C HIS A 250 8.37 -2.39 0.96
N VAL A 251 8.97 -1.21 0.80
CA VAL A 251 8.76 -0.05 1.68
C VAL A 251 7.31 0.43 1.57
N LEU A 252 6.79 0.56 0.34
CA LEU A 252 5.40 0.92 0.09
C LEU A 252 4.46 -0.16 0.62
N VAL A 253 4.76 -1.43 0.39
CA VAL A 253 3.93 -2.54 0.91
C VAL A 253 3.91 -2.55 2.44
N LYS A 254 5.05 -2.33 3.12
CA LYS A 254 5.11 -2.20 4.58
C LYS A 254 4.25 -1.04 5.08
N LEU A 255 4.32 0.12 4.41
CA LEU A 255 3.45 1.27 4.72
C LEU A 255 1.98 0.87 4.62
N LEU A 256 1.55 0.28 3.50
CA LEU A 256 0.16 -0.11 3.29
C LEU A 256 -0.31 -1.18 4.30
N ASN A 257 0.54 -2.15 4.62
CA ASN A 257 0.26 -3.16 5.64
C ASN A 257 0.18 -2.59 7.06
N SER A 258 0.80 -1.44 7.31
CA SER A 258 0.75 -0.76 8.61
C SER A 258 -0.53 0.05 8.82
N LEU A 259 -1.25 0.34 7.74
CA LEU A 259 -2.49 1.11 7.81
C LEU A 259 -3.51 0.37 8.65
N GLY A 260 -4.12 1.09 9.59
CA GLY A 260 -5.19 0.54 10.40
C GLY A 260 -4.75 -0.46 11.47
N LYS A 261 -3.45 -0.79 11.62
CA LYS A 261 -2.99 -1.74 12.64
C LYS A 261 -3.42 -1.36 14.04
N ASP A 262 -3.30 -0.08 14.39
CA ASP A 262 -3.68 0.40 15.71
C ASP A 262 -5.21 0.42 15.90
N ASP A 263 -5.98 0.63 14.83
CA ASP A 263 -7.45 0.68 14.88
C ASP A 263 -8.05 -0.74 14.94
N VAL A 264 -7.45 -1.70 14.24
CA VAL A 264 -7.77 -3.13 14.36
C VAL A 264 -7.48 -3.62 15.78
N LEU A 265 -6.32 -3.27 16.34
CA LEU A 265 -5.99 -3.63 17.72
C LEU A 265 -6.96 -3.00 18.71
N LEU A 266 -7.34 -1.74 18.51
CA LEU A 266 -8.33 -1.08 19.35
C LEU A 266 -9.72 -1.74 19.24
N GLU A 267 -10.16 -2.11 18.04
CA GLU A 267 -11.41 -2.85 17.84
C GLU A 267 -11.38 -4.24 18.49
N ILE A 268 -10.27 -4.96 18.34
CA ILE A 268 -10.04 -6.25 19.03
C ILE A 268 -10.09 -6.06 20.53
N VAL A 269 -9.37 -5.07 21.07
CA VAL A 269 -9.34 -4.78 22.51
C VAL A 269 -10.74 -4.41 23.00
N ASN A 270 -11.50 -3.61 22.25
CA ASN A 270 -12.86 -3.25 22.61
C ASN A 270 -13.81 -4.45 22.56
N LYS A 271 -13.74 -5.31 21.54
CA LYS A 271 -14.51 -6.56 21.49
C LYS A 271 -14.12 -7.53 22.58
N LEU A 272 -12.83 -7.64 22.91
CA LEU A 272 -12.35 -8.44 24.03
C LEU A 272 -12.84 -7.87 25.36
N ARG A 273 -12.91 -6.54 25.52
CA ARG A 273 -13.53 -5.87 26.68
C ARG A 273 -15.04 -6.12 26.76
N GLU A 274 -15.75 -6.13 25.64
CA GLU A 274 -17.16 -6.51 25.55
C GLU A 274 -17.36 -8.00 25.91
N ILE A 275 -16.45 -8.87 25.46
CA ILE A 275 -16.40 -10.29 25.83
C ILE A 275 -15.95 -10.48 27.30
N ASP A 276 -15.25 -9.51 27.90
CA ASP A 276 -14.82 -9.51 29.31
C ASP A 276 -16.00 -9.36 30.28
N MET A 277 -17.17 -8.93 29.81
CA MET A 277 -18.42 -9.15 30.54
C MET A 277 -18.82 -10.64 30.63
N MET A 278 -18.12 -11.55 29.94
CA MET A 278 -18.42 -12.97 29.82
C MET A 278 -17.20 -13.94 29.80
N LYS A 279 -16.05 -13.63 30.46
CA LYS A 279 -14.98 -14.59 30.92
C LYS A 279 -13.58 -14.52 30.26
N PHE A 280 -12.87 -13.40 30.27
CA PHE A 280 -11.40 -13.45 30.24
C PHE A 280 -10.82 -12.64 31.42
N SER A 281 -9.54 -12.84 31.75
CA SER A 281 -8.92 -12.17 32.88
C SER A 281 -8.19 -10.91 32.41
N GLU A 282 -8.36 -9.82 33.16
CA GLU A 282 -7.76 -8.49 32.97
C GLU A 282 -6.23 -8.53 32.72
N LEU A 283 -5.56 -9.57 33.25
CA LEU A 283 -4.15 -9.87 33.03
C LEU A 283 -3.80 -10.14 31.55
N THR A 284 -4.71 -10.76 30.80
CA THR A 284 -4.52 -11.10 29.38
C THR A 284 -4.57 -9.85 28.50
N ILE A 285 -5.49 -8.92 28.79
CA ILE A 285 -5.64 -7.66 28.07
C ILE A 285 -4.43 -6.74 28.35
N ASN A 286 -4.00 -6.65 29.60
CA ASN A 286 -2.83 -5.85 29.97
C ASN A 286 -1.54 -6.39 29.33
N ASN A 287 -1.36 -7.71 29.26
CA ASN A 287 -0.23 -8.31 28.55
C ASN A 287 -0.23 -8.02 27.04
N ILE A 288 -1.40 -7.96 26.38
CA ILE A 288 -1.52 -7.58 24.96
C ILE A 288 -1.17 -6.10 24.75
N MET A 289 -1.66 -5.22 25.62
CA MET A 289 -1.40 -3.78 25.57
C MET A 289 0.07 -3.44 25.87
N GLU A 290 0.66 -4.14 26.85
CA GLU A 290 2.06 -3.96 27.24
C GLU A 290 3.02 -4.48 26.17
N PHE A 291 2.71 -5.61 25.53
CA PHE A 291 3.48 -6.13 24.38
C PHE A 291 3.51 -5.13 23.21
N HIS A 292 2.42 -4.39 22.97
CA HIS A 292 2.37 -3.37 21.91
C HIS A 292 3.12 -2.07 22.29
N ASN A 293 3.04 -1.63 23.55
CA ASN A 293 3.83 -0.49 24.02
C ASN A 293 5.34 -0.79 24.00
N GLN A 294 5.74 -2.03 24.28
CA GLN A 294 7.13 -2.46 24.11
C GLN A 294 7.59 -2.43 22.64
N GLN A 295 6.70 -2.56 21.65
CA GLN A 295 7.05 -2.38 20.23
C GLN A 295 7.33 -0.91 19.86
N LYS A 296 6.54 0.05 20.36
CA LYS A 296 6.83 1.49 20.20
C LYS A 296 8.19 1.89 20.79
N ILE A 297 8.64 1.18 21.83
CA ILE A 297 9.95 1.38 22.46
C ILE A 297 11.06 0.66 21.66
N LYS A 298 10.79 -0.50 21.06
CA LYS A 298 11.76 -1.22 20.19
C LYS A 298 12.08 -0.47 18.89
N ASP A 299 11.10 0.22 18.30
CA ASP A 299 11.32 1.11 17.15
C ASP A 299 12.23 2.31 17.50
N LYS A 300 12.29 2.70 18.78
CA LYS A 300 13.20 3.74 19.29
C LYS A 300 14.61 3.22 19.59
N PHE A 301 14.83 1.90 19.69
CA PHE A 301 16.09 1.30 20.18
C PHE A 301 16.71 0.15 19.36
N ARG A 302 16.26 -0.14 18.12
CA ARG A 302 16.86 -1.16 17.22
C ARG A 302 17.14 -2.52 17.91
N LEU A 303 16.12 -3.13 18.49
CA LEU A 303 16.21 -4.52 18.99
C LEU A 303 15.42 -5.47 18.08
N LYS A 304 16.02 -6.64 17.79
CA LYS A 304 15.56 -7.64 16.80
C LYS A 304 14.11 -8.11 17.02
N GLU A 305 13.43 -8.35 15.88
CA GLU A 305 11.99 -8.58 15.69
C GLU A 305 11.39 -9.75 16.50
N ILE A 306 10.13 -9.58 16.94
CA ILE A 306 9.24 -10.67 17.39
C ILE A 306 8.04 -10.73 16.45
N ASN A 307 7.64 -11.95 16.11
CA ASN A 307 6.77 -12.37 15.01
C ASN A 307 5.31 -11.82 15.10
N PHE A 308 4.82 -11.28 13.96
CA PHE A 308 3.54 -10.56 13.79
C PHE A 308 2.36 -11.41 13.26
N ASP A 309 2.51 -12.73 13.14
CA ASP A 309 1.50 -13.61 12.50
C ASP A 309 0.12 -13.64 13.22
N LYS A 310 -0.02 -13.16 14.47
CA LYS A 310 -1.27 -13.30 15.24
C LYS A 310 -2.39 -12.30 14.90
N THR A 311 -2.10 -11.12 14.36
CA THR A 311 -3.12 -10.05 14.21
C THR A 311 -4.04 -10.26 13.00
N ILE A 312 -3.50 -10.72 11.86
CA ILE A 312 -4.30 -11.06 10.67
C ILE A 312 -5.09 -12.36 10.91
N ASP A 313 -4.49 -13.33 11.60
CA ASP A 313 -5.20 -14.53 12.02
C ASP A 313 -6.35 -14.19 12.99
N LEU A 314 -6.19 -13.21 13.89
CA LEU A 314 -7.27 -12.73 14.74
C LEU A 314 -8.44 -12.11 13.95
N ILE A 315 -8.18 -11.34 12.89
CA ILE A 315 -9.22 -10.79 12.00
C ILE A 315 -10.01 -11.94 11.34
N LYS A 316 -9.33 -13.00 10.90
CA LYS A 316 -9.94 -14.20 10.31
C LYS A 316 -10.76 -14.99 11.33
N VAL A 317 -10.25 -15.14 12.56
CA VAL A 317 -10.96 -15.80 13.67
C VAL A 317 -12.23 -15.04 14.05
N LEU A 318 -12.18 -13.71 14.13
CA LEU A 318 -13.35 -12.87 14.42
C LEU A 318 -14.43 -12.92 13.33
N HIS A 319 -14.08 -13.28 12.09
CA HIS A 319 -15.04 -13.49 11.01
C HIS A 319 -15.73 -14.86 11.06
N LEU A 320 -15.06 -15.88 11.62
CA LEU A 320 -15.61 -17.22 11.84
C LEU A 320 -16.54 -17.31 13.06
N LEU A 321 -16.54 -16.27 13.91
CA LEU A 321 -17.37 -16.16 15.13
C LEU A 321 -18.64 -15.31 14.92
N LYS A 322 -18.91 -14.85 13.70
CA LYS A 322 -20.20 -14.29 13.27
C LYS A 322 -20.98 -15.35 12.52
#